data_AF-A0A6V7IWT4-F1
#
_entry.id   AF-A0A6V7IWT4-F1
#
_cell.length_a   1.000
_cell.length_b   1.000
_cell.length_c   1.000
_cell.angle_alpha   90.00
_cell.angle_beta   90.00
_cell.angle_gamma   90.00
#
_symmetry.space_group_name_H-M   'P 1'
#
loop_
_entity.id
_entity.type
_entity.pdbx_description
1 polymer ?
#
loop_
_entity_poly.entity_id
_entity_poly.type
_entity_poly.pdbx_seq_one_letter_code
_entity_poly.pdbx_strand_id
1 'polypeptide(L)'
;ATIERPANIPVVISFTSVLYQTQGGIQDEISLPLGTVVNAIFKNQSWLYVQTPHGQEGYVDYSACLPLGILPQPTRGPCWENTDDVFPRPL
;
A
#
# COMPACT_ATOMS: atom_id res chain seq x y z
N ALA A 1 -11.50 11.43 -3.57
CA ALA A 1 -12.07 10.07 -3.47
C ALA A 1 -12.89 9.98 -2.20
N THR A 2 -13.95 9.18 -2.21
CA THR A 2 -14.83 8.90 -1.08
C THR A 2 -15.14 7.41 -1.05
N ILE A 3 -15.85 6.93 -0.04
CA ILE A 3 -16.31 5.53 0.00
C ILE A 3 -17.19 5.17 -1.22
N GLU A 4 -18.05 6.09 -1.67
CA GLU A 4 -18.92 5.89 -2.84
C GLU A 4 -18.20 6.06 -4.19
N ARG A 5 -17.04 6.72 -4.19
CA ARG A 5 -16.19 6.95 -5.37
C ARG A 5 -14.72 6.67 -5.01
N PRO A 6 -14.36 5.38 -4.92
CA PRO A 6 -13.05 4.96 -4.43
C PRO A 6 -11.93 5.28 -5.44
N ALA A 7 -10.73 5.57 -4.93
CA ALA A 7 -9.55 5.84 -5.76
C ALA A 7 -8.91 4.55 -6.31
N ASN A 8 -8.94 3.48 -5.52
CA ASN A 8 -8.33 2.18 -5.82
C ASN A 8 -6.84 2.26 -6.19
N ILE A 9 -6.05 2.92 -5.34
CA ILE A 9 -4.61 3.13 -5.56
C ILE A 9 -3.83 2.06 -4.81
N PRO A 10 -3.03 1.22 -5.47
CA PRO A 10 -2.18 0.26 -4.77
C PRO A 10 -1.04 0.98 -4.05
N VAL A 11 -0.93 0.76 -2.74
CA VAL A 11 0.14 1.29 -1.88
C VAL A 11 0.80 0.14 -1.12
N VAL A 12 2.07 0.31 -0.75
CA VAL A 12 2.82 -0.65 0.04
C VAL A 12 3.03 -0.13 1.46
N ILE A 13 2.89 -1.01 2.44
CA ILE A 13 3.23 -0.74 3.83
C ILE A 13 4.76 -0.66 3.95
N SER A 14 5.29 0.52 4.31
CA SER A 14 6.73 0.82 4.30
C SER A 14 7.43 0.62 5.63
N PHE A 15 6.67 0.39 6.69
CA PHE A 15 7.12 -0.11 7.99
C PHE A 15 5.97 -0.82 8.70
N THR A 16 6.27 -1.71 9.65
CA THR A 16 5.26 -2.47 10.40
C THR A 16 4.19 -1.55 10.96
N SER A 17 2.93 -1.83 10.63
CA SER A 17 1.78 -0.98 10.96
C SER A 17 0.60 -1.83 11.43
N VAL A 18 -0.51 -1.17 11.76
CA VAL A 18 -1.75 -1.79 12.21
C VAL A 18 -2.90 -1.32 11.33
N LEU A 19 -3.74 -2.26 10.92
CA LEU A 19 -5.05 -2.00 10.33
C LEU A 19 -6.08 -1.94 11.45
N TYR A 20 -6.68 -0.76 11.63
CA TYR A 20 -7.77 -0.53 12.56
C TYR A 20 -9.09 -0.78 11.84
N GLN A 21 -9.71 -1.92 12.13
CA GLN A 21 -10.98 -2.31 11.55
C GLN A 21 -12.09 -2.10 12.57
N THR A 22 -13.15 -1.35 12.21
CA THR A 22 -14.29 -1.12 13.11
C THR A 22 -15.52 -1.84 12.57
N GLN A 23 -16.05 -2.80 13.34
CA GLN A 23 -17.28 -3.52 13.01
C GLN A 23 -18.22 -3.53 14.21
N GLY A 24 -19.48 -3.14 14.02
CA GLY A 24 -20.48 -3.17 15.10
C GLY A 24 -20.13 -2.34 16.34
N GLY A 25 -19.29 -1.31 16.20
CA GLY A 25 -18.81 -0.48 17.30
C GLY A 25 -17.61 -1.03 18.08
N ILE A 26 -17.08 -2.20 17.68
CA ILE A 26 -15.85 -2.78 18.23
C ILE A 26 -14.71 -2.51 17.25
N GLN A 27 -13.53 -2.17 17.77
CA GLN A 27 -12.32 -1.98 16.98
C GLN A 27 -11.39 -3.17 17.15
N ASP A 28 -11.08 -3.83 16.04
CA ASP A 28 -10.04 -4.85 15.93
C ASP A 28 -8.76 -4.24 15.35
N GLU A 29 -7.63 -4.72 15.86
CA GLU A 29 -6.29 -4.29 15.45
C GLU A 29 -5.57 -5.46 14.79
N ILE A 30 -5.28 -5.32 13.50
CA ILE A 30 -4.67 -6.38 12.70
C ILE A 30 -3.27 -5.91 12.29
N SER A 31 -2.24 -6.66 12.69
CA SER A 31 -0.86 -6.31 12.31
C SER A 31 -0.66 -6.45 10.80
N LEU A 32 -0.11 -5.41 10.19
CA LEU A 32 0.28 -5.37 8.79
C LEU A 32 1.80 -5.50 8.67
N PRO A 33 2.30 -6.60 8.07
CA PRO A 33 3.71 -6.76 7.77
C PRO A 33 4.23 -5.66 6.83
N LEU A 34 5.50 -5.28 6.99
CA LEU A 34 6.25 -4.51 6.00
C LEU A 34 6.15 -5.19 4.62
N GLY A 35 5.98 -4.40 3.57
CA GLY A 35 5.89 -4.89 2.20
C GLY A 35 4.49 -5.36 1.79
N THR A 36 3.52 -5.38 2.72
CA THR A 36 2.12 -5.69 2.39
C THR A 36 1.59 -4.66 1.39
N VAL A 37 1.08 -5.14 0.25
CA VAL A 37 0.39 -4.29 -0.71
C VAL A 37 -1.09 -4.23 -0.33
N VAL A 38 -1.59 -3.02 -0.14
CA VAL A 38 -3.01 -2.77 0.16
C VAL A 38 -3.60 -1.83 -0.89
N ASN A 39 -4.90 -1.95 -1.11
CA ASN A 39 -5.64 -1.06 -1.99
C ASN A 39 -6.12 0.17 -1.20
N ALA A 40 -5.59 1.36 -1.49
CA ALA A 40 -6.04 2.60 -0.88
C ALA A 40 -7.32 3.13 -1.55
N ILE A 41 -8.38 3.24 -0.76
CA ILE A 41 -9.72 3.63 -1.21
C ILE A 41 -9.88 5.15 -1.14
N PHE A 42 -9.61 5.74 0.02
CA PHE A 42 -9.61 7.20 0.19
C PHE A 42 -8.73 7.61 1.39
N LYS A 43 -8.34 8.89 1.41
CA LYS A 43 -7.59 9.50 2.50
C LYS A 43 -8.49 10.38 3.36
N ASN A 44 -8.36 10.26 4.68
CA ASN A 44 -8.97 11.15 5.66
C ASN A 44 -7.90 11.67 6.63
N GLN A 45 -7.47 12.92 6.43
CA GLN A 45 -6.40 13.55 7.22
C GLN A 45 -5.12 12.68 7.23
N SER A 46 -4.70 12.18 8.40
CA SER A 46 -3.53 11.31 8.58
C SER A 46 -3.82 9.82 8.38
N TRP A 47 -5.05 9.46 7.99
CA TRP A 47 -5.46 8.06 7.83
C TRP A 47 -5.77 7.73 6.38
N LEU A 48 -5.46 6.49 5.98
CA LEU A 48 -5.92 5.88 4.74
C LEU A 48 -6.93 4.81 5.07
N TYR A 49 -8.10 4.86 4.43
CA TYR A 49 -8.98 3.70 4.37
C TYR A 49 -8.48 2.78 3.27
N VAL A 50 -8.14 1.55 3.64
CA VAL A 50 -7.52 0.57 2.76
C VAL A 50 -8.28 -0.76 2.80
N GLN A 51 -8.12 -1.53 1.73
CA GLN A 51 -8.54 -2.92 1.65
C GLN A 51 -7.31 -3.80 1.43
N THR A 52 -7.13 -4.79 2.29
CA THR A 52 -6.06 -5.80 2.16
C THR A 52 -6.39 -6.81 1.07
N PRO A 53 -5.41 -7.58 0.55
CA PRO A 53 -5.67 -8.64 -0.43
C PRO A 53 -6.64 -9.73 0.06
N HIS A 54 -6.78 -9.88 1.37
CA HIS A 54 -7.67 -10.84 2.00
C HIS A 54 -9.10 -10.29 2.22
N GLY A 55 -9.40 -9.11 1.70
CA GLY A 55 -10.72 -8.47 1.80
C GLY A 55 -10.99 -7.76 3.13
N GLN A 56 -10.02 -7.70 4.04
CA GLN A 56 -10.17 -6.91 5.27
C GLN A 56 -10.05 -5.43 4.95
N GLU A 57 -10.97 -4.63 5.48
CA GLU A 57 -10.99 -3.18 5.31
C GLU A 57 -10.83 -2.45 6.65
N GLY A 58 -10.17 -1.30 6.62
CA GLY A 58 -9.95 -0.50 7.81
C GLY A 58 -9.04 0.69 7.56
N TYR A 59 -8.69 1.37 8.65
CA TYR A 59 -7.79 2.51 8.61
C TYR A 59 -6.36 2.10 8.92
N VAL A 60 -5.41 2.67 8.18
CA VAL A 60 -3.98 2.60 8.45
C VAL A 60 -3.39 4.00 8.42
N ASP A 61 -2.31 4.21 9.15
CA ASP A 61 -1.59 5.47 9.15
C ASP A 61 -1.08 5.81 7.74
N TYR A 62 -1.42 7.01 7.22
CA TYR A 62 -1.00 7.45 5.89
C TYR A 62 0.53 7.48 5.78
N SER A 63 1.20 7.82 6.88
CA SER A 63 2.66 7.87 6.97
C SER A 63 3.33 6.50 6.77
N ALA A 64 2.61 5.40 7.07
CA ALA A 64 3.07 4.03 6.91
C ALA A 64 2.94 3.48 5.48
N CYS A 65 2.39 4.27 4.56
CA CYS A 65 2.11 3.84 3.20
C CYS A 65 2.99 4.59 2.20
N LEU A 66 3.57 3.86 1.26
CA LEU A 66 4.23 4.42 0.08
C LEU A 66 3.42 4.05 -1.16
N PRO A 67 3.08 5.00 -2.05
CA PRO A 67 2.51 4.64 -3.33
C PRO A 67 3.54 3.81 -4.08
N LEU A 68 3.12 2.62 -4.54
CA LEU A 68 3.91 1.89 -5.51
C LEU A 68 4.01 2.80 -6.73
N GLY A 69 5.21 3.21 -7.11
CA GLY A 69 5.47 4.13 -8.23
C GLY A 69 5.10 3.57 -9.62
N ILE A 70 4.13 2.65 -9.67
CA ILE A 70 3.48 2.05 -10.85
C ILE A 70 2.35 2.91 -11.40
N LEU A 71 2.10 4.10 -10.84
CA LEU A 71 1.50 5.16 -11.66
C LEU A 71 2.43 5.30 -12.87
N PRO A 72 1.95 5.12 -14.11
CA PRO A 72 2.81 5.14 -15.28
C PRO A 72 3.56 6.47 -15.29
N GLN A 73 4.85 6.42 -14.95
CA GLN A 73 5.72 7.57 -15.17
C GLN A 73 5.72 7.77 -16.68
N PRO A 74 5.42 8.97 -17.20
CA PRO A 74 5.26 9.18 -18.63
C PRO A 74 6.47 8.78 -19.51
N THR A 75 7.64 8.40 -18.98
CA THR A 75 8.86 8.42 -19.80
C THR A 75 10.03 7.50 -19.45
N ARG A 76 9.91 6.45 -18.62
CA ARG A 76 10.99 5.44 -18.58
C ARG A 76 10.46 4.08 -18.15
N GLY A 77 10.72 3.08 -18.98
CA GLY A 77 10.49 1.67 -18.66
C GLY A 77 11.15 1.29 -17.34
N PRO A 78 10.75 0.17 -16.74
CA PRO A 78 11.29 -0.27 -15.47
C PRO A 78 12.82 -0.34 -15.49
N CYS A 79 13.44 0.06 -14.38
CA CYS A 79 14.90 0.15 -14.24
C CYS A 79 15.64 -1.19 -14.41
N TRP A 80 14.94 -2.33 -14.35
CA TRP A 80 15.49 -3.68 -14.57
C TRP A 80 15.56 -4.10 -16.04
N GLU A 81 15.09 -3.26 -16.98
CA GLU A 81 15.30 -3.48 -18.42
C GLU A 81 16.61 -2.85 -18.93
N ASN A 82 17.35 -2.12 -18.08
CA ASN A 82 18.64 -1.56 -18.46
C ASN A 82 19.73 -2.64 -18.31
N THR A 83 20.27 -3.08 -19.44
CA THR A 83 21.14 -4.26 -19.61
C THR A 83 22.56 -4.10 -19.04
N ASP A 84 22.70 -3.33 -17.96
CA ASP A 84 23.94 -3.12 -17.18
C ASP A 84 23.89 -3.85 -15.82
N ASP A 85 23.07 -4.89 -15.69
CA ASP A 85 23.05 -5.78 -14.52
C ASP A 85 24.39 -6.52 -14.38
N VAL A 86 25.30 -5.94 -13.59
CA VAL A 86 26.49 -6.63 -13.09
C VAL A 86 26.06 -7.59 -11.99
N PHE A 87 25.71 -8.81 -12.37
CA PHE A 87 25.47 -9.89 -11.41
C PHE A 87 26.79 -10.21 -10.67
N PRO A 88 26.80 -10.23 -9.32
CA PRO A 88 27.94 -10.76 -8.59
C PRO A 88 28.10 -12.24 -8.96
N ARG A 89 29.23 -12.59 -9.59
CA ARG A 89 29.55 -14.00 -9.86
C ARG A 89 29.89 -14.66 -8.54
N PRO A 90 29.22 -15.75 -8.14
CA PRO A 90 29.67 -16.56 -7.01
C PRO A 90 31.09 -17.06 -7.30
N LEU A 91 31.96 -17.00 -6.27
CA LEU A 91 33.32 -17.55 -6.31
C LEU A 91 33.31 -19.08 -6.29
#